data_AF-A0A8X6FGH8-F1
#
_entry.id   AF-A0A8X6FGH8-F1
#
_cell.length_a   1.000
_cell.length_b   1.000
_cell.length_c   1.000
_cell.angle_alpha   90.00
_cell.angle_beta   90.00
_cell.angle_gamma   90.00
#
_symmetry.space_group_name_H-M   'P 1'
#
loop_
_entity.id
_entity.type
_entity.pdbx_description
1 polymer ?
#
loop_
_entity_poly.entity_id
_entity_poly.type
_entity_poly.pdbx_seq_one_letter_code
_entity_poly.pdbx_strand_id
1 'polypeptide(L)'
;MQRYVAKEVIHRLALIQSLYEQEIVGADYFMYAQDYAPEWIPQLRVGKAHPFLGGEKVDVLLATESTPIHLEVYTRWEEGRWKIYRVRDADRGYEQPIYDAGAITQAEAWSAKVAPEYKKH
;
A
#
# COMPACT_ATOMS: atom_id res chain seq x y z
N MET A 1 -9.62 4.52 7.69
CA MET A 1 -9.13 4.30 6.31
C MET A 1 -9.98 5.02 5.25
N GLN A 2 -11.30 4.78 5.18
CA GLN A 2 -12.22 5.31 4.14
C GLN A 2 -12.17 6.83 3.88
N ARG A 3 -11.79 7.62 4.89
CA ARG A 3 -11.66 9.08 4.78
C ARG A 3 -10.48 9.52 3.90
N TYR A 4 -9.40 8.74 3.85
CA TYR A 4 -8.11 9.15 3.28
C TYR A 4 -7.63 8.24 2.15
N VAL A 5 -8.21 7.05 2.00
CA VAL A 5 -7.80 6.05 1.01
C VAL A 5 -8.96 5.79 0.06
N ALA A 6 -8.65 5.73 -1.24
CA ALA A 6 -9.61 5.45 -2.29
C ALA A 6 -10.29 4.10 -2.05
N LYS A 7 -11.60 4.02 -2.34
CA LYS A 7 -12.39 2.80 -2.10
C LYS A 7 -11.78 1.57 -2.77
N GLU A 8 -11.26 1.73 -3.98
CA GLU A 8 -10.64 0.65 -4.74
C GLU A 8 -9.44 0.03 -4.00
N VAL A 9 -8.54 0.85 -3.45
CA VAL A 9 -7.38 0.37 -2.68
C VAL A 9 -7.83 -0.42 -1.47
N ILE A 10 -8.83 0.08 -0.74
CA ILE A 10 -9.38 -0.61 0.44
C ILE A 10 -9.92 -1.99 0.05
N HIS A 11 -10.70 -2.08 -1.04
CA HIS A 11 -11.26 -3.36 -1.49
C HIS A 11 -10.16 -4.35 -1.94
N ARG A 12 -9.14 -3.88 -2.66
CA ARG A 12 -8.02 -4.72 -3.10
C ARG A 12 -7.22 -5.25 -1.92
N LEU A 13 -6.86 -4.37 -0.98
CA LEU A 13 -6.14 -4.78 0.23
C LEU A 13 -6.96 -5.76 1.08
N ALA A 14 -8.27 -5.54 1.22
CA ALA A 14 -9.15 -6.46 1.93
C ALA A 14 -9.25 -7.83 1.25
N LEU A 15 -9.34 -7.87 -0.08
CA LEU A 15 -9.29 -9.11 -0.85
C LEU A 15 -7.97 -9.84 -0.59
N ILE A 16 -6.83 -9.17 -0.79
CA ILE A 16 -5.50 -9.77 -0.63
C ILE A 16 -5.31 -10.30 0.80
N GLN A 17 -5.69 -9.54 1.83
CA GLN A 17 -5.59 -9.96 3.22
C GLN A 17 -6.44 -11.18 3.56
N SER A 18 -7.50 -11.46 2.79
CA SER A 18 -8.33 -12.66 2.98
C SER A 18 -7.72 -13.94 2.39
N LEU A 19 -6.65 -13.81 1.61
CA LEU A 19 -5.99 -14.95 0.95
C LEU A 19 -4.91 -15.57 1.85
N TYR A 20 -4.93 -16.89 1.96
CA TYR A 20 -3.88 -17.63 2.68
C TYR A 20 -2.55 -17.54 1.93
N GLU A 21 -1.47 -17.37 2.69
CA GLU A 21 -0.08 -17.36 2.17
C GLU A 21 0.14 -16.41 0.98
N GLN A 22 -0.58 -15.28 0.93
CA GLN A 22 -0.40 -14.29 -0.12
C GLN A 22 1.01 -13.66 -0.06
N GLU A 23 1.64 -13.49 -1.21
CA GLU A 23 2.96 -12.83 -1.37
C GLU A 23 2.86 -11.46 -2.08
N ILE A 24 1.65 -10.93 -2.24
CA ILE A 24 1.37 -9.67 -2.95
C ILE A 24 1.81 -8.48 -2.09
N VAL A 25 1.51 -8.53 -0.78
CA VAL A 25 1.80 -7.48 0.20
C VAL A 25 2.69 -8.09 1.28
N GLY A 26 4.00 -7.82 1.20
CA GLY A 26 5.00 -8.33 2.15
C GLY A 26 5.32 -7.41 3.33
N ALA A 27 4.76 -6.20 3.32
CA ALA A 27 4.88 -5.16 4.35
C ALA A 27 3.64 -4.26 4.27
N ASP A 28 3.41 -3.38 5.25
CA ASP A 28 2.30 -2.43 5.16
C ASP A 28 2.36 -1.64 3.84
N TYR A 29 1.24 -1.60 3.11
CA TYR A 29 1.18 -1.02 1.76
C TYR A 29 1.47 0.49 1.74
N PHE A 30 1.15 1.20 2.82
CA PHE A 30 1.33 2.66 2.89
C PHE A 30 2.69 3.06 3.45
N MET A 31 3.33 2.18 4.22
CA MET A 31 4.60 2.48 4.90
C MET A 31 5.81 1.74 4.34
N TYR A 32 5.58 0.63 3.62
CA TYR A 32 6.63 -0.29 3.16
C TYR A 32 7.50 -0.82 4.30
N ALA A 33 6.91 -0.96 5.49
CA ALA A 33 7.55 -1.44 6.70
C ALA A 33 6.69 -2.52 7.39
N GLN A 34 7.34 -3.43 8.10
CA GLN A 34 6.67 -4.46 8.92
C GLN A 34 6.18 -3.90 10.25
N ASP A 35 6.96 -2.98 10.83
CA ASP A 35 6.67 -2.31 12.08
C ASP A 35 7.14 -0.85 11.98
N TYR A 36 6.60 0.00 12.82
CA TYR A 36 7.00 1.40 12.90
C TYR A 36 7.35 1.77 14.33
N ALA A 37 8.32 2.66 14.46
CA ALA A 37 8.72 3.20 15.75
C ALA A 37 8.03 4.56 15.98
N PRO A 38 7.52 4.87 17.19
CA PRO A 38 6.81 6.12 17.47
C PRO A 38 7.58 7.38 17.07
N GLU A 39 8.92 7.35 17.12
CA GLU A 39 9.80 8.43 16.70
C GLU A 39 9.72 8.77 15.21
N TRP A 40 9.12 7.91 14.38
CA TRP A 40 8.87 8.20 12.96
C TRP A 40 7.82 9.29 12.79
N ILE A 41 6.83 9.36 13.69
CA ILE A 41 5.71 10.31 13.60
C ILE A 41 6.19 11.77 13.57
N PRO A 42 6.99 12.26 14.54
CA PRO A 42 7.49 13.63 14.50
C PRO A 42 8.52 13.89 13.38
N GLN A 43 9.07 12.83 12.78
CA GLN A 43 10.07 12.92 11.71
C GLN A 43 9.46 12.81 10.30
N LEU A 44 8.16 12.53 10.20
CA LEU A 44 7.43 12.50 8.93
C LEU A 44 7.66 13.80 8.15
N ARG A 45 8.26 13.69 6.97
CA ARG A 45 8.37 14.83 6.04
C ARG A 45 7.47 14.60 4.85
N VAL A 46 6.66 15.61 4.55
CA VAL A 46 5.75 15.60 3.40
C VAL A 46 6.19 16.72 2.46
N GLY A 47 6.52 16.34 1.24
CA GLY A 47 6.91 17.25 0.17
C GLY A 47 5.74 18.07 -0.38
N LYS A 48 6.04 18.92 -1.35
CA LYS A 48 5.02 19.67 -2.08
C LYS A 48 4.23 18.71 -2.98
N ALA A 49 2.94 18.98 -3.12
CA ALA A 49 2.11 18.27 -4.10
C ALA A 49 2.42 18.74 -5.53
N HIS A 50 2.45 17.78 -6.45
CA HIS A 50 2.69 17.98 -7.87
C HIS A 50 1.55 17.36 -8.70
N PRO A 51 0.96 18.07 -9.67
CA PRO A 51 -0.06 17.50 -10.53
C PRO A 51 0.45 16.25 -11.26
N PHE A 52 -0.34 15.17 -11.23
CA PHE A 52 -0.01 13.90 -11.87
C PHE A 52 -1.28 13.18 -12.33
N LEU A 53 -1.45 13.01 -13.65
CA LEU A 53 -2.55 12.27 -14.29
C LEU A 53 -3.95 12.58 -13.72
N GLY A 54 -4.28 13.86 -13.56
CA GLY A 54 -5.58 14.29 -13.02
C GLY A 54 -5.73 14.19 -11.50
N GLY A 55 -4.65 13.80 -10.80
CA GLY A 55 -4.52 13.87 -9.36
C GLY A 55 -3.25 14.61 -8.92
N GLU A 56 -2.79 14.34 -7.71
CA GLU A 56 -1.57 14.91 -7.15
C GLU A 56 -0.62 13.80 -6.70
N LYS A 57 0.67 13.96 -6.97
CA LYS A 57 1.76 13.17 -6.41
C LYS A 57 2.44 13.96 -5.30
N VAL A 58 2.73 13.31 -4.18
CA VAL A 58 3.40 13.88 -3.01
C VAL A 58 4.53 12.96 -2.62
N ASP A 59 5.75 13.51 -2.51
CA ASP A 59 6.89 12.75 -2.01
C ASP A 59 6.85 12.75 -0.47
N VAL A 60 7.01 11.58 0.15
CA VAL A 60 6.92 11.39 1.60
C VAL A 60 8.17 10.68 2.12
N LEU A 61 8.73 11.21 3.21
CA LEU A 61 9.82 10.63 3.96
C LEU A 61 9.28 10.03 5.25
N LEU A 62 9.44 8.73 5.43
CA LEU A 62 9.21 8.03 6.70
C LEU A 62 10.54 7.61 7.34
N ALA A 63 10.44 7.14 8.58
CA ALA A 63 11.56 6.67 9.40
C ALA A 63 12.58 7.75 9.76
N THR A 64 13.64 7.33 10.44
CA THR A 64 14.73 8.21 10.88
C THR A 64 15.70 8.49 9.72
N GLU A 65 16.48 9.55 9.84
CA GLU A 65 17.48 9.92 8.83
C GLU A 65 18.54 8.82 8.57
N SER A 66 18.72 7.88 9.50
CA SER A 66 19.65 6.76 9.33
C SER A 66 19.15 5.69 8.36
N THR A 67 17.83 5.53 8.22
CA THR A 67 17.20 4.51 7.37
C THR A 67 15.88 5.04 6.81
N PRO A 68 15.92 6.14 6.01
CA PRO A 68 14.70 6.76 5.53
C PRO A 68 14.00 5.84 4.52
N ILE A 69 12.67 5.90 4.51
CA ILE A 69 11.85 5.26 3.48
C ILE A 69 11.26 6.37 2.63
N HIS A 70 11.62 6.40 1.35
CA HIS A 70 11.13 7.40 0.40
C HIS A 70 9.94 6.84 -0.37
N LEU A 71 8.80 7.51 -0.27
CA LEU A 71 7.55 7.08 -0.89
C LEU A 71 7.03 8.16 -1.85
N GLU A 72 6.56 7.71 -3.00
CA GLU A 72 5.69 8.52 -3.86
C GLU A 72 4.24 8.18 -3.52
N VAL A 73 3.50 9.15 -2.98
CA VAL A 73 2.09 9.00 -2.62
C VAL A 73 1.24 9.72 -3.65
N TYR A 74 0.38 8.96 -4.33
CA TYR A 74 -0.50 9.46 -5.37
C TYR A 74 -1.92 9.58 -4.85
N THR A 75 -2.54 10.73 -5.08
CA THR A 75 -3.88 11.05 -4.61
C THR A 75 -4.78 11.47 -5.78
N ARG A 76 -6.08 11.19 -5.64
CA ARG A 76 -7.13 11.61 -6.59
C ARG A 76 -8.30 12.22 -5.84
N TRP A 77 -9.07 13.06 -6.53
CA TRP A 77 -10.31 13.61 -5.98
C TRP A 77 -11.43 12.56 -6.05
N GLU A 78 -11.91 12.11 -4.90
CA GLU A 78 -12.95 11.09 -4.77
C GLU A 78 -13.89 11.49 -3.63
N GLU A 79 -15.19 11.57 -3.91
CA GLU A 79 -16.22 11.92 -2.91
C GLU A 79 -15.96 13.25 -2.19
N GLY A 80 -15.52 14.26 -2.95
CA GLY A 80 -15.28 15.61 -2.42
C GLY A 80 -14.01 15.72 -1.56
N ARG A 81 -13.08 14.77 -1.65
CA ARG A 81 -11.82 14.78 -0.89
C ARG A 81 -10.67 14.21 -1.71
N TRP A 82 -9.46 14.67 -1.41
CA TRP A 82 -8.24 14.00 -1.86
C TRP A 82 -8.08 12.67 -1.12
N LYS A 83 -7.90 11.58 -1.87
CA LYS A 83 -7.67 10.24 -1.34
C LYS A 83 -6.47 9.57 -1.98
N ILE A 84 -5.68 8.88 -1.18
CA ILE A 84 -4.55 8.07 -1.61
C ILE A 84 -5.09 6.90 -2.43
N TYR A 85 -4.65 6.79 -3.68
CA TYR A 85 -4.98 5.66 -4.55
C TYR A 85 -3.75 4.82 -4.91
N ARG A 86 -2.53 5.29 -4.66
CA ARG A 86 -1.32 4.53 -4.97
C ARG A 86 -0.16 5.00 -4.12
N VAL A 87 0.67 4.07 -3.67
CA VAL A 87 1.93 4.33 -2.98
C VAL A 87 3.02 3.49 -3.65
N ARG A 88 4.21 4.07 -3.83
CA ARG A 88 5.35 3.40 -4.45
C ARG A 88 6.62 3.73 -3.66
N ASP A 89 7.50 2.74 -3.51
CA ASP A 89 8.88 2.94 -3.05
C ASP A 89 9.65 3.71 -4.13
N ALA A 90 10.01 4.95 -3.83
CA ALA A 90 10.66 5.86 -4.76
C ALA A 90 12.10 5.42 -5.06
N ASP A 91 12.82 4.93 -4.04
CA ASP A 91 14.24 4.58 -4.15
C ASP A 91 14.44 3.29 -4.94
N ARG A 92 13.58 2.30 -4.72
CA ARG A 92 13.64 1.01 -5.43
C ARG A 92 12.84 1.02 -6.72
N GLY A 93 12.06 2.07 -6.96
CA GLY A 93 11.12 2.14 -8.07
C GLY A 93 10.07 1.02 -8.02
N TYR A 94 9.75 0.50 -6.83
CA TYR A 94 8.95 -0.70 -6.64
C TYR A 94 7.54 -0.39 -6.12
N GLU A 95 6.54 -1.04 -6.70
CA GLU A 95 5.14 -0.99 -6.26
C GLU A 95 4.68 -2.38 -5.86
N GLN A 96 4.06 -2.50 -4.69
CA GLN A 96 3.46 -3.77 -4.30
C GLN A 96 2.31 -4.10 -5.28
N PRO A 97 2.23 -5.32 -5.84
CA PRO A 97 1.38 -5.67 -6.98
C PRO A 97 -0.13 -5.77 -6.67
N ILE A 98 -0.70 -4.84 -5.91
CA ILE A 98 -2.13 -4.82 -5.56
C ILE A 98 -3.05 -4.52 -6.77
N TYR A 99 -2.46 -4.06 -7.88
CA TYR A 99 -3.13 -3.80 -9.16
C TYR A 99 -2.88 -4.89 -10.20
N ASP A 100 -1.97 -5.84 -9.94
CA ASP A 100 -1.63 -6.90 -10.87
C ASP A 100 -2.69 -8.01 -10.81
N ALA A 101 -3.56 -8.04 -11.82
CA ALA A 101 -4.61 -9.05 -11.91
C ALA A 101 -4.04 -10.49 -12.02
N GLY A 102 -2.87 -10.66 -12.65
CA GLY A 102 -2.20 -11.94 -12.76
C GLY A 102 -1.71 -12.43 -11.39
N ALA A 103 -1.04 -11.56 -10.63
CA ALA A 103 -0.58 -11.87 -9.28
C ALA A 103 -1.75 -12.19 -8.34
N ILE A 104 -2.84 -11.42 -8.41
CA ILE A 104 -4.06 -11.67 -7.61
C ILE A 104 -4.67 -13.03 -7.97
N THR A 105 -4.83 -13.34 -9.26
CA THR A 105 -5.40 -14.62 -9.71
C THR A 105 -4.55 -15.81 -9.23
N GLN A 106 -3.23 -15.68 -9.25
CA GLN A 106 -2.32 -16.72 -8.75
C GLN A 106 -2.47 -16.91 -7.24
N ALA A 107 -2.54 -15.82 -6.47
CA ALA A 107 -2.74 -15.88 -5.02
C ALA A 107 -4.11 -16.48 -4.65
N GLU A 108 -5.17 -16.17 -5.40
CA GLU A 108 -6.49 -16.78 -5.21
C GLU A 108 -6.46 -18.29 -5.45
N ALA A 109 -5.84 -18.73 -6.54
CA ALA A 109 -5.70 -20.14 -6.86
C ALA A 109 -4.88 -20.90 -5.81
N TRP A 110 -3.80 -20.29 -5.29
CA TRP A 110 -3.01 -20.86 -4.22
C TRP A 110 -3.79 -20.95 -2.91
N SER A 111 -4.42 -19.84 -2.50
CA SER A 111 -5.24 -19.77 -1.30
C SER A 111 -6.35 -20.83 -1.29
N ALA A 112 -7.04 -21.02 -2.42
CA ALA A 112 -8.07 -22.07 -2.56
C ALA A 112 -7.50 -23.49 -2.38
N LYS A 113 -6.26 -23.73 -2.84
CA LYS A 113 -5.58 -25.02 -2.70
C LYS A 113 -5.22 -25.33 -1.25
N VAL A 114 -4.74 -24.34 -0.48
CA VAL A 114 -4.25 -24.54 0.90
C VAL A 114 -5.33 -24.31 1.98
N ALA A 115 -6.42 -23.59 1.67
CA ALA A 115 -7.51 -23.33 2.61
C ALA A 115 -8.06 -24.57 3.35
N PRO A 116 -8.18 -25.77 2.74
CA PRO A 116 -8.61 -26.97 3.45
C PRO A 116 -7.66 -27.42 4.57
N GLU A 117 -6.38 -27.05 4.52
CA GLU A 117 -5.39 -27.40 5.55
C GLU A 117 -5.57 -26.53 6.80
N TYR A 118 -5.83 -25.24 6.62
CA TYR A 118 -6.07 -24.29 7.71
C TYR A 118 -7.42 -24.48 8.43
N LYS A 119 -8.43 -25.03 7.75
CA LYS A 119 -9.78 -25.26 8.33
C LYS A 119 -9.89 -26.53 9.16
N LYS A 120 -8.83 -27.35 9.23
CA LYS A 120 -8.79 -28.58 10.04
C LYS A 120 -8.41 -28.34 11.51
N HIS A 121 -8.06 -27.10 11.85
CA HIS A 121 -7.70 -26.63 13.19
C HIS A 121 -8.74 -25.62 13.68
#